data_AF-A0AAW4PDC9-F1
#
_entry.id   AF-A0AAW4PDC9-F1
#
_cell.length_a   1.000
_cell.length_b   1.000
_cell.length_c   1.000
_cell.angle_alpha   90.00
_cell.angle_beta   90.00
_cell.angle_gamma   90.00
#
_symmetry.space_group_name_H-M   'P 1'
#
loop_
_entity.id
_entity.type
_entity.pdbx_description
1 polymer ?
#
loop_
_entity_poly.entity_id
_entity_poly.type
_entity_poly.pdbx_seq_one_letter_code
_entity_poly.pdbx_strand_id
1 'polypeptide(L)'
;MGSHKLARSPSTYVFVGDPDHHYTKLDQPLCQGTIRRMLETTAGRANVDKPVNPHSFRHFWTTTMKQDYGLNDDEIKLLLGHGREGNGVNIVYNHSKTAELLSNVERKLGDSRDQTPKPLTPDNCGACGEELDAHWQCCPVCGMRYGPANLSL
;
A
#
# COMPACT_ATOMS: atom_id res chain seq x y z
N MET A 1 -6.72 -17.91 12.75
CA MET A 1 -6.27 -16.60 13.26
C MET A 1 -6.82 -16.49 14.68
N GLY A 2 -6.05 -16.96 15.67
CA GLY A 2 -6.50 -16.99 17.07
C GLY A 2 -6.47 -15.59 17.67
N SER A 3 -7.60 -15.08 18.14
CA SER A 3 -7.68 -13.79 18.80
C SER A 3 -6.88 -13.84 20.10
N HIS A 4 -5.72 -13.16 20.14
CA HIS A 4 -4.91 -13.09 21.33
C HIS A 4 -5.62 -12.32 22.47
N LYS A 5 -5.32 -12.62 23.74
CA LYS A 5 -6.00 -12.10 24.96
C LYS A 5 -6.09 -10.58 25.05
N LEU A 6 -5.19 -9.85 24.36
CA LEU A 6 -5.17 -8.38 24.32
C LEU A 6 -5.94 -7.77 23.13
N ALA A 7 -6.49 -8.58 22.22
CA ALA A 7 -7.11 -8.10 20.97
C ALA A 7 -8.32 -7.16 21.17
N ARG A 8 -8.90 -7.11 22.38
CA ARG A 8 -10.04 -6.23 22.71
C ARG A 8 -9.64 -4.90 23.34
N SER A 9 -8.35 -4.67 23.62
CA SER A 9 -7.89 -3.40 24.18
C SER A 9 -7.60 -2.39 23.06
N PRO A 10 -8.12 -1.15 23.14
CA PRO A 10 -7.84 -0.09 22.15
C PRO A 10 -6.35 0.28 22.04
N SER A 11 -5.57 0.02 23.09
CA SER A 11 -4.13 0.29 23.13
C SER A 11 -3.26 -0.82 22.53
N THR A 12 -3.86 -1.94 22.12
CA THR A 12 -3.11 -3.07 21.55
C THR A 12 -2.64 -2.74 20.14
N TYR A 13 -1.40 -3.09 19.83
CA TYR A 13 -0.87 -2.95 18.48
C TYR A 13 -1.67 -3.79 17.48
N VAL A 14 -1.96 -3.20 16.31
CA VAL A 14 -2.69 -3.87 15.22
C VAL A 14 -1.95 -5.12 14.74
N PHE A 15 -0.63 -5.04 14.62
CA PHE A 15 0.23 -6.15 14.23
C PHE A 15 1.16 -6.52 15.39
N VAL A 16 1.03 -7.76 15.84
CA VAL A 16 1.90 -8.37 16.87
C VAL A 16 2.52 -9.64 16.29
N GLY A 17 3.60 -10.13 16.93
CA GLY A 17 4.18 -11.42 16.57
C GLY A 17 3.21 -12.58 16.81
N ASP A 18 3.59 -13.76 16.32
CA ASP A 18 2.82 -14.99 16.56
C ASP A 18 2.66 -15.25 18.07
N PRO A 19 1.43 -15.25 18.63
CA PRO A 19 1.20 -15.44 20.05
C PRO A 19 1.71 -16.78 20.60
N ASP A 20 1.80 -17.80 19.76
CA ASP A 20 2.25 -19.15 20.15
C ASP A 20 3.78 -19.24 20.18
N HIS A 21 4.49 -18.25 19.62
CA HIS A 21 5.94 -18.20 19.63
C HIS A 21 6.47 -17.61 20.95
N HIS A 22 7.30 -18.38 21.66
CA HIS A 22 7.77 -18.04 23.02
C HIS A 22 8.56 -16.73 23.17
N TYR A 23 9.10 -16.16 22.08
CA TYR A 23 9.75 -14.84 22.10
C TYR A 23 8.78 -13.67 21.86
N THR A 24 7.52 -13.94 21.54
CA THR A 24 6.54 -12.89 21.22
C THR A 24 6.08 -12.18 22.49
N LYS A 25 6.19 -10.86 22.47
CA LYS A 25 5.64 -9.96 23.47
C LYS A 25 4.43 -9.25 22.87
N LEU A 26 3.27 -9.46 23.46
CA LEU A 26 1.98 -9.08 22.85
C LEU A 26 1.58 -7.64 23.15
N ASP A 27 2.33 -7.02 24.07
CA ASP A 27 2.36 -5.60 24.37
C ASP A 27 3.41 -4.84 23.54
N GLN A 28 4.06 -5.50 22.57
CA GLN A 28 5.03 -4.89 21.66
C GLN A 28 4.57 -5.05 20.20
N PRO A 29 4.89 -4.08 19.32
CA PRO A 29 4.54 -4.20 17.92
C PRO A 29 5.37 -5.31 17.25
N LEU A 30 4.85 -5.82 16.14
CA LEU A 30 5.62 -6.67 15.24
C LEU A 30 6.97 -6.01 14.89
N CYS A 31 8.07 -6.74 15.07
CA CYS A 31 9.39 -6.17 14.82
C CYS A 31 9.65 -5.94 13.33
N GLN A 32 10.44 -4.92 13.01
CA GLN A 32 10.76 -4.54 11.63
C GLN A 32 11.48 -5.66 10.85
N GLY A 33 12.30 -6.46 11.54
CA GLY A 33 12.97 -7.62 10.93
C GLY A 33 11.97 -8.67 10.42
N THR A 34 10.88 -8.90 11.14
CA THR A 34 9.82 -9.82 10.70
C THR A 34 9.10 -9.28 9.47
N ILE A 35 8.77 -7.99 9.42
CA ILE A 35 8.16 -7.36 8.24
C ILE A 35 9.06 -7.55 7.02
N ARG A 36 10.36 -7.27 7.16
CA ARG A 36 11.32 -7.47 6.08
C ARG A 36 11.36 -8.92 5.60
N ARG A 37 11.41 -9.90 6.51
CA ARG A 37 11.41 -11.32 6.16
C ARG A 37 10.11 -11.77 5.48
N MET A 38 8.96 -11.23 5.90
CA MET A 38 7.68 -11.47 5.25
C MET A 38 7.68 -10.95 3.80
N LEU A 39 8.25 -9.76 3.57
CA LEU A 39 8.40 -9.20 2.23
C LEU A 39 9.34 -10.06 1.35
N GLU A 40 10.50 -10.46 1.86
CA GLU A 40 11.46 -11.32 1.15
C GLU A 40 10.84 -12.69 0.81
N THR A 41 10.11 -13.30 1.75
CA THR A 41 9.39 -14.57 1.52
C THR A 41 8.32 -14.42 0.44
N THR A 42 7.58 -13.31 0.47
CA THR A 42 6.54 -13.02 -0.53
C THR A 42 7.15 -12.77 -1.91
N ALA A 43 8.26 -12.04 -1.97
CA ALA A 43 9.01 -11.79 -3.20
C ALA A 43 9.50 -13.11 -3.83
N GLY A 44 10.05 -14.02 -3.01
CA GLY A 44 10.47 -15.34 -3.47
C GLY A 44 9.31 -16.18 -4.03
N ARG A 45 8.14 -16.15 -3.37
CA ARG A 45 6.92 -16.83 -3.89
C ARG A 45 6.39 -16.21 -5.18
N ALA A 46 6.58 -14.91 -5.36
CA ALA A 46 6.16 -14.17 -6.54
C ALA A 46 7.21 -14.15 -7.66
N ASN A 47 8.35 -14.83 -7.49
CA ASN A 47 9.50 -14.80 -8.41
C ASN A 47 9.97 -13.38 -8.73
N VAL A 48 10.06 -12.52 -7.72
CA VAL A 48 10.58 -11.15 -7.85
C VAL A 48 12.06 -11.13 -7.48
N ASP A 49 12.92 -10.94 -8.47
CA ASP A 49 14.39 -10.93 -8.28
C ASP A 49 14.93 -9.60 -7.73
N LYS A 50 14.13 -8.53 -7.79
CA LYS A 50 14.54 -7.19 -7.33
C LYS A 50 14.53 -7.14 -5.79
N PRO A 51 15.43 -6.37 -5.15
CA PRO A 51 15.40 -6.18 -3.71
C PRO A 51 14.05 -5.60 -3.23
N VAL A 52 13.36 -6.35 -2.37
CA VAL A 52 12.09 -5.94 -1.78
C VAL A 52 12.32 -5.50 -0.34
N ASN A 53 12.03 -4.23 -0.05
CA ASN A 53 12.10 -3.67 1.30
C ASN A 53 10.95 -2.66 1.50
N PRO A 54 10.62 -2.29 2.75
CA PRO A 54 9.51 -1.37 3.03
C PRO A 54 9.62 -0.02 2.31
N HIS A 55 10.84 0.49 2.11
CA HIS A 55 11.05 1.77 1.43
C HIS A 55 10.72 1.69 -0.06
N SER A 56 10.99 0.56 -0.72
CA SER A 56 10.61 0.31 -2.12
C SER A 56 9.09 0.45 -2.33
N PHE A 57 8.27 -0.01 -1.37
CA PHE A 57 6.81 0.17 -1.43
C PHE A 57 6.40 1.63 -1.27
N ARG A 58 7.08 2.39 -0.39
CA ARG A 58 6.85 3.83 -0.27
C ARG A 58 7.17 4.55 -1.57
N HIS A 59 8.26 4.19 -2.25
CA HIS A 59 8.60 4.73 -3.57
C HIS A 59 7.58 4.36 -4.64
N PHE A 60 7.17 3.10 -4.71
CA PHE A 60 6.14 2.64 -5.64
C PHE A 60 4.86 3.46 -5.46
N TRP A 61 4.39 3.59 -4.21
CA TRP A 61 3.22 4.40 -3.89
C TRP A 61 3.38 5.86 -4.33
N THR A 62 4.53 6.50 -4.07
CA THR A 62 4.79 7.87 -4.52
C THR A 62 4.72 8.00 -6.04
N THR A 63 5.32 7.08 -6.78
CA THR A 63 5.31 7.09 -8.24
C THR A 63 3.89 6.91 -8.78
N THR A 64 3.15 5.92 -8.29
CA THR A 64 1.75 5.67 -8.68
C THR A 64 0.86 6.87 -8.38
N MET A 65 0.95 7.46 -7.19
CA MET A 65 0.13 8.64 -6.84
C MET A 65 0.41 9.84 -7.75
N LYS A 66 1.67 10.04 -8.15
CA LYS A 66 2.06 11.14 -9.04
C LYS A 66 1.66 10.89 -10.49
N GLN A 67 1.92 9.68 -11.00
CA GLN A 67 1.73 9.35 -12.41
C GLN A 67 0.30 8.99 -12.76
N ASP A 68 -0.38 8.24 -11.89
CA ASP A 68 -1.69 7.67 -12.19
C ASP A 68 -2.83 8.49 -11.57
N TYR A 69 -2.58 9.11 -10.40
CA TYR A 69 -3.59 9.90 -9.68
C TYR A 69 -3.35 11.42 -9.74
N GLY A 70 -2.28 11.87 -10.40
CA GLY A 70 -2.01 13.29 -10.62
C GLY A 70 -1.77 14.10 -9.34
N LEU A 71 -1.33 13.46 -8.25
CA LEU A 71 -0.99 14.16 -7.01
C LEU A 71 0.28 14.98 -7.19
N ASN A 72 0.30 16.20 -6.66
CA ASN A 72 1.47 17.06 -6.65
C ASN A 72 2.38 16.78 -5.44
N ASP A 73 3.58 17.36 -5.43
CA ASP A 73 4.60 17.08 -4.40
C ASP A 73 4.17 17.52 -3.00
N ASP A 74 3.39 18.59 -2.86
CA ASP A 74 2.88 19.09 -1.58
C ASP A 74 1.79 18.16 -1.01
N GLU A 75 0.91 17.64 -1.87
CA GLU A 75 -0.11 16.63 -1.54
C GLU A 75 0.54 15.30 -1.13
N ILE A 76 1.54 14.83 -1.89
CA ILE A 76 2.30 13.62 -1.57
C ILE A 76 3.02 13.77 -0.23
N LYS A 77 3.72 14.89 0.01
CA LYS A 77 4.40 15.16 1.29
C LYS A 77 3.43 15.15 2.46
N LEU A 78 2.24 15.73 2.29
CA LEU A 78 1.19 15.73 3.30
C LEU A 78 0.76 14.30 3.66
N LEU A 79 0.45 13.47 2.68
CA LEU A 79 0.04 12.07 2.90
C LEU A 79 1.16 11.19 3.46
N LEU A 80 2.41 11.50 3.12
CA LEU A 80 3.59 10.82 3.64
C LEU A 80 3.95 11.24 5.08
N GLY A 81 3.23 12.20 5.65
CA GLY A 81 3.46 12.73 7.00
C GLY A 81 4.73 13.57 7.10
N HIS A 82 5.26 14.09 5.99
CA HIS A 82 6.41 15.00 6.04
C HIS A 82 5.94 16.34 6.62
N GLY A 83 6.42 16.67 7.82
CA GLY A 83 6.10 17.92 8.50
C GLY A 83 6.47 19.14 7.65
N ARG A 84 5.60 20.16 7.63
CA ARG A 84 5.89 21.48 7.06
C ARG A 84 6.60 22.35 8.11
N GLU A 85 7.60 21.82 8.81
CA GLU A 85 8.36 22.59 9.78
C GLU A 85 9.48 23.33 9.06
N GLY A 86 9.18 24.56 8.61
CA GLY A 86 10.18 25.39 7.96
C GLY A 86 9.66 26.77 7.55
N ASN A 87 10.05 27.77 8.34
CA ASN A 87 10.16 29.19 8.02
C ASN A 87 8.87 30.03 8.03
N GLY A 88 8.47 30.46 9.24
CA GLY A 88 7.81 31.76 9.43
C GLY A 88 6.34 31.91 9.00
N VAL A 89 5.69 30.86 8.50
CA VAL A 89 4.26 30.91 8.16
C VAL A 89 3.40 30.60 9.38
N ASN A 90 2.53 31.55 9.74
CA ASN A 90 1.58 31.48 10.85
C ASN A 90 0.74 30.19 10.79
N ILE A 91 0.63 29.49 11.93
CA ILE A 91 -0.04 28.20 12.12
C ILE A 91 -1.44 28.16 11.50
N VAL A 92 -2.16 29.29 11.51
CA VAL A 92 -3.50 29.42 10.90
C VAL A 92 -3.46 29.19 9.37
N TYR A 93 -2.46 29.74 8.68
CA TYR A 93 -2.29 29.53 7.24
C TYR A 93 -1.88 28.10 6.89
N ASN A 94 -1.23 27.38 7.83
CA ASN A 94 -0.90 25.97 7.63
C ASN A 94 -2.13 25.08 7.68
N HIS A 95 -3.13 25.39 8.53
CA HIS A 95 -4.37 24.62 8.61
C HIS A 95 -5.26 24.79 7.37
N SER A 96 -5.46 26.03 6.90
CA SER A 96 -6.26 26.27 5.68
C SER A 96 -5.61 25.63 4.46
N LYS A 97 -4.28 25.73 4.33
CA LYS A 97 -3.53 25.06 3.27
C LYS A 97 -3.59 23.53 3.37
N THR A 98 -3.56 22.97 4.59
CA THR A 98 -3.70 21.52 4.80
C THR A 98 -5.09 21.04 4.37
N ALA A 99 -6.14 21.76 4.76
CA ALA A 99 -7.52 21.43 4.37
C ALA A 99 -7.72 21.49 2.84
N GLU A 100 -7.14 22.50 2.19
CA GLU A 100 -7.17 22.62 0.72
C GLU A 100 -6.47 21.43 0.04
N LEU A 101 -5.27 21.07 0.50
CA LEU A 101 -4.53 19.92 -0.02
C LEU A 101 -5.31 18.61 0.17
N LEU A 102 -5.92 18.38 1.34
CA LEU A 102 -6.75 17.20 1.59
C LEU A 102 -7.97 17.15 0.66
N SER A 103 -8.69 18.26 0.51
CA SER A 103 -9.84 18.34 -0.40
C SER A 103 -9.44 18.07 -1.86
N ASN A 104 -8.27 18.56 -2.29
CA ASN A 104 -7.74 18.28 -3.61
C ASN A 104 -7.37 16.80 -3.78
N VAL A 105 -6.75 16.19 -2.78
CA VAL A 105 -6.46 14.74 -2.77
C VAL A 105 -7.75 13.93 -2.85
N GLU A 106 -8.73 14.21 -2.00
CA GLU A 106 -10.02 13.52 -2.00
C GLU A 106 -10.70 13.60 -3.36
N ARG A 107 -10.68 14.77 -4.00
CA ARG A 107 -11.20 14.93 -5.36
C ARG A 107 -10.43 14.08 -6.36
N LYS A 108 -9.09 14.12 -6.38
CA LYS A 108 -8.29 13.34 -7.34
C LYS A 108 -8.41 11.83 -7.16
N LEU A 109 -8.53 11.37 -5.92
CA LEU A 109 -8.71 9.95 -5.61
C LEU A 109 -10.16 9.49 -5.81
N GLY A 110 -11.14 10.37 -5.59
CA GLY A 110 -12.57 10.07 -5.72
C GLY A 110 -13.14 10.26 -7.13
N ASP A 111 -12.52 11.10 -7.97
CA ASP A 111 -12.94 11.33 -9.35
C ASP A 111 -12.49 10.17 -10.24
N SER A 112 -13.27 9.10 -10.16
CA SER A 112 -13.10 7.83 -10.88
C SER A 112 -13.78 7.87 -12.26
N ARG A 113 -14.34 9.01 -12.69
CA ARG A 113 -15.11 9.15 -13.92
C ARG A 113 -14.25 9.19 -15.19
N ASP A 114 -12.97 9.52 -15.07
CA ASP A 114 -12.01 9.59 -16.19
C ASP A 114 -10.74 8.76 -15.97
N GLN A 115 -10.66 8.02 -14.86
CA GLN A 115 -9.59 7.06 -14.67
C GLN A 115 -9.96 5.82 -15.47
N THR A 116 -9.35 5.65 -16.66
CA THR A 116 -9.27 4.30 -17.25
C THR A 116 -8.63 3.45 -16.16
N PRO A 117 -9.33 2.47 -15.56
CA PRO A 117 -8.75 1.66 -14.51
C PRO A 117 -7.52 1.03 -15.14
N LYS A 118 -6.32 1.45 -14.72
CA LYS A 118 -5.09 0.78 -15.12
C LYS A 118 -5.13 -0.54 -14.38
N PRO A 119 -5.48 -1.63 -15.07
CA PRO A 119 -5.65 -2.91 -14.41
C PRO A 119 -4.31 -3.32 -13.79
N LEU A 120 -4.35 -4.03 -12.66
CA LEU A 120 -3.17 -4.74 -12.16
C LEU A 120 -2.72 -5.85 -13.14
N THR A 121 -3.54 -6.11 -14.14
CA THR A 121 -3.35 -7.07 -15.23
C THR A 121 -2.53 -6.43 -16.35
N PRO A 122 -1.35 -6.98 -16.68
CA PRO A 122 -0.55 -6.47 -17.79
C PRO A 122 -1.23 -6.75 -19.14
N ASP A 123 -0.87 -6.02 -20.19
CA ASP A 123 -1.43 -6.22 -21.55
C ASP A 123 -1.16 -7.63 -22.11
N ASN A 124 -0.07 -8.27 -21.67
CA ASN A 124 0.27 -9.64 -22.06
C ASN A 124 0.61 -10.50 -20.85
N CYS A 125 0.22 -11.78 -20.93
CA CYS A 125 0.51 -12.77 -19.92
C CYS A 125 2.02 -13.04 -19.86
N GLY A 126 2.65 -12.68 -18.73
CA GLY A 126 4.07 -12.98 -18.50
C GLY A 126 4.44 -14.48 -18.48
N ALA A 127 3.48 -15.40 -18.50
CA ALA A 127 3.74 -16.84 -18.53
C ALA A 127 3.54 -17.46 -19.93
N CYS A 128 2.43 -17.17 -20.62
CA CYS A 128 2.11 -17.78 -21.91
C CYS A 128 2.01 -16.79 -23.08
N GLY A 129 2.17 -15.49 -22.85
CA GLY A 129 2.15 -14.45 -23.88
C GLY A 129 0.76 -13.99 -24.34
N GLU A 130 -0.31 -14.60 -23.83
CA GLU A 130 -1.70 -14.27 -24.18
C GLU A 130 -2.00 -12.78 -23.96
N GLU A 131 -2.68 -12.13 -24.90
CA GLU A 131 -3.18 -10.77 -24.70
C GLU A 131 -4.27 -10.79 -23.64
N LEU A 132 -4.08 -10.02 -22.57
CA LEU A 132 -4.99 -9.98 -21.44
C LEU A 132 -5.83 -8.72 -21.49
N ASP A 133 -7.12 -8.88 -21.28
CA ASP A 133 -8.02 -7.75 -21.06
C ASP A 133 -7.85 -7.22 -19.62
N ALA A 134 -8.01 -5.92 -19.46
CA ALA A 134 -7.88 -5.20 -18.20
C ALA A 134 -8.73 -5.79 -17.07
N HIS A 135 -9.91 -6.33 -17.37
CA HIS A 135 -10.80 -6.89 -16.35
C HIS A 135 -10.38 -8.28 -15.85
N TRP A 136 -9.40 -8.94 -16.48
CA TRP A 136 -9.02 -10.31 -16.13
C TRP A 136 -8.15 -10.37 -14.88
N GLN A 137 -8.66 -11.00 -13.81
CA GLN A 137 -7.86 -11.28 -12.60
C GLN A 137 -6.89 -12.46 -12.79
N CYS A 138 -7.07 -13.27 -13.83
CA CYS A 138 -6.21 -14.37 -14.22
C CYS A 138 -6.20 -14.59 -15.74
N CYS A 139 -5.09 -15.08 -16.27
CA CYS A 139 -4.98 -15.51 -17.65
C CYS A 139 -5.95 -16.69 -17.91
N PRO A 140 -6.84 -16.61 -18.91
CA PRO A 140 -7.78 -17.69 -19.21
C PRO A 140 -7.11 -18.91 -19.83
N VAL A 141 -5.89 -18.75 -20.37
CA VAL A 141 -5.15 -19.83 -21.04
C VAL A 141 -4.31 -20.63 -20.04
N CYS A 142 -3.49 -19.98 -19.23
CA CYS A 142 -2.55 -20.66 -18.34
C CYS A 142 -2.88 -20.54 -16.84
N GLY A 143 -3.89 -19.76 -16.47
CA GLY A 143 -4.31 -19.58 -15.08
C GLY A 143 -3.42 -18.66 -14.24
N MET A 144 -2.41 -18.00 -14.83
CA MET A 144 -1.55 -17.02 -14.14
C MET A 144 -2.39 -15.89 -13.53
N ARG A 145 -2.22 -15.59 -12.23
CA ARG A 145 -3.03 -14.60 -11.50
C ARG A 145 -2.33 -13.25 -11.42
N TYR A 146 -3.09 -12.18 -11.65
CA TYR A 146 -2.62 -10.79 -11.60
C TYR A 146 -3.31 -9.96 -10.52
N GLY A 147 -4.42 -10.46 -9.97
CA GLY A 147 -5.12 -9.87 -8.83
C GLY A 147 -5.30 -10.85 -7.68
N PRO A 148 -5.57 -10.35 -6.45
CA PRO A 148 -6.10 -11.20 -5.39
C PRO A 148 -7.40 -11.84 -5.91
N ALA A 149 -7.56 -13.16 -5.74
CA ALA A 149 -8.88 -13.76 -5.93
C ALA A 149 -9.84 -13.03 -5.00
N ASN A 150 -10.97 -12.57 -5.52
CA ASN A 150 -12.04 -12.02 -4.71
C ASN A 150 -12.22 -12.90 -3.48
N LEU A 151 -11.77 -12.41 -2.32
CA LEU A 151 -12.16 -12.97 -1.04
C LEU A 151 -13.61 -12.57 -0.92
N SER A 152 -14.51 -13.46 -1.35
CA SER A 152 -15.92 -13.39 -0.98
C SER A 152 -15.96 -13.37 0.55
N LEU A 153 -16.16 -12.17 1.09
CA LEU A 153 -16.49 -11.90 2.49
C LEU A 153 -17.87 -12.48 2.81
#